data_AF-F8L2Y1-F1
#
_entry.id   AF-F8L2Y1-F1
#
_cell.length_a   1.000
_cell.length_b   1.000
_cell.length_c   1.000
_cell.angle_alpha   90.00
_cell.angle_beta   90.00
_cell.angle_gamma   90.00
#
_symmetry.space_group_name_H-M   'P 1'
#
loop_
_entity.id
_entity.type
_entity.pdbx_description
1 polymer ?
#
loop_
_entity_poly.entity_id
_entity_poly.type
_entity_poly.pdbx_seq_one_letter_code
_entity_poly.pdbx_strand_id
1 'polypeptide(L)'
;MTTKTFFILFFTILTSILRAGQNDWEVELVTLSAETISLSSKYQALNTKDPGFHKTIIRITNLPDAKTYFMRWNRSFFSSSEQHQKFSKKDLFHAAETLGENVAVLVISSRGFLPGEKVYYTLETVGTESKSLQFSFIPQPIVKEVRNGKSKLIGELILLEPARYELDLEGVSSFEKLKLLSRSSEESIEREFVYTKPMRIGITPGVIGKNGGVCNLSLTRQKGDYFTLQLPWGDELLGHLSGETLPTTSSFSPIHRKVSNEK
;
A
#
# COMPACT_ATOMS: atom_id res chain seq x y z
N MET A 1 -17.95 -29.42 26.55
CA MET A 1 -18.37 -28.41 25.54
C MET A 1 -17.14 -27.59 25.17
N THR A 2 -16.48 -27.93 24.07
CA THR A 2 -15.36 -27.16 23.52
C THR A 2 -15.94 -26.10 22.58
N THR A 3 -16.01 -24.87 23.04
CA THR A 3 -16.38 -23.70 22.24
C THR A 3 -15.31 -23.53 21.16
N LYS A 4 -15.61 -23.95 19.93
CA LYS A 4 -14.81 -23.61 18.76
C LYS A 4 -15.00 -22.12 18.49
N THR A 5 -14.06 -21.30 18.95
CA THR A 5 -13.98 -19.89 18.56
C THR A 5 -13.73 -19.83 17.06
N PHE A 6 -14.76 -19.50 16.29
CA PHE A 6 -14.62 -19.15 14.88
C PHE A 6 -13.85 -17.82 14.81
N PHE A 7 -12.55 -17.89 14.51
CA PHE A 7 -11.80 -16.71 14.08
C PHE A 7 -12.31 -16.33 12.69
N ILE A 8 -13.13 -15.29 12.61
CA ILE A 8 -13.45 -14.62 11.34
C ILE A 8 -12.19 -13.86 10.95
N LEU A 9 -11.43 -14.40 10.00
CA LEU A 9 -10.30 -13.69 9.41
C LEU A 9 -10.81 -12.56 8.50
N PHE A 10 -10.34 -11.35 8.76
CA PHE A 10 -10.65 -10.18 7.96
C PHE A 10 -9.57 -9.99 6.90
N PHE A 11 -9.93 -10.20 5.63
CA PHE A 11 -9.06 -9.88 4.50
C PHE A 11 -9.32 -8.44 4.05
N THR A 12 -8.34 -7.57 4.24
CA THR A 12 -8.38 -6.22 3.65
C THR A 12 -7.86 -6.30 2.22
N ILE A 13 -8.76 -6.15 1.26
CA ILE A 13 -8.41 -5.91 -0.15
C ILE A 13 -8.78 -4.46 -0.43
N LEU A 14 -7.76 -3.64 -0.71
CA LEU A 14 -7.99 -2.27 -1.16
C LEU A 14 -7.90 -2.27 -2.68
N THR A 15 -9.06 -2.20 -3.34
CA THR A 15 -9.16 -2.03 -4.79
C THR A 15 -9.43 -0.56 -5.08
N SER A 16 -8.50 0.10 -5.76
CA SER A 16 -8.74 1.41 -6.35
C SER A 16 -8.70 1.27 -7.87
N ILE A 17 -9.82 1.58 -8.52
CA ILE A 17 -9.87 1.71 -9.97
C ILE A 17 -9.52 3.17 -10.29
N LEU A 18 -8.27 3.41 -10.64
CA LEU A 18 -7.83 4.70 -11.19
C LEU A 18 -8.00 4.64 -12.71
N ARG A 19 -9.12 5.12 -13.22
CA ARG A 19 -9.26 5.45 -14.65
C ARG A 19 -8.47 6.74 -14.93
N ALA A 20 -7.16 6.61 -15.06
CA ALA A 20 -6.31 7.65 -15.63
C ALA A 20 -6.07 7.30 -17.09
N GLY A 21 -6.65 8.05 -18.03
CA GLY A 21 -6.48 7.78 -19.45
C GLY A 21 -6.88 8.94 -20.34
N GLN A 22 -5.91 9.80 -20.66
CA GLN A 22 -5.91 10.59 -21.91
C GLN A 22 -5.46 9.72 -23.11
N ASN A 23 -5.08 8.47 -22.84
CA ASN A 23 -4.51 7.46 -23.75
C ASN A 23 -5.23 6.11 -23.49
N ASP A 24 -5.35 5.24 -24.50
CA ASP A 24 -6.21 4.04 -24.53
C ASP A 24 -5.95 2.94 -23.47
N TRP A 25 -4.89 3.03 -22.66
CA TRP A 25 -4.57 2.09 -21.57
C TRP A 25 -5.16 2.47 -20.22
N GLU A 26 -5.68 1.48 -19.48
CA GLU A 26 -6.22 1.67 -18.12
C GLU A 26 -5.41 0.88 -17.09
N VAL A 27 -5.32 1.41 -15.87
CA VAL A 27 -4.67 0.76 -14.73
C VAL A 27 -5.65 0.47 -13.61
N GLU A 28 -5.64 -0.77 -13.13
CA GLU A 28 -6.31 -1.18 -11.90
C GLU A 28 -5.26 -1.53 -10.84
N LEU A 29 -5.46 -1.03 -9.62
CA LEU A 29 -4.56 -1.27 -8.50
C LEU A 29 -5.27 -2.13 -7.44
N VAL A 30 -4.61 -3.22 -7.05
CA VAL A 30 -5.08 -4.09 -5.97
C VAL A 30 -3.96 -4.28 -4.95
N THR A 31 -4.12 -3.71 -3.77
CA THR A 31 -3.18 -3.91 -2.66
C THR A 31 -3.65 -5.04 -1.75
N LEU A 32 -2.77 -6.02 -1.55
CA LEU A 32 -2.97 -7.19 -0.71
C LEU A 32 -2.08 -7.11 0.52
N SER A 33 -2.63 -7.40 1.70
CA SER A 33 -1.83 -7.55 2.91
C SER A 33 -0.99 -8.81 2.90
N ALA A 34 0.11 -8.81 3.65
CA ALA A 34 0.96 -10.00 3.83
C ALA A 34 0.15 -11.22 4.31
N GLU A 35 -0.82 -10.99 5.20
CA GLU A 35 -1.77 -11.99 5.68
C GLU A 35 -2.70 -12.48 4.56
N THR A 36 -3.30 -11.57 3.77
CA THR A 36 -4.13 -11.96 2.63
C THR A 36 -3.37 -12.83 1.63
N ILE A 37 -2.08 -12.56 1.42
CA ILE A 37 -1.23 -13.34 0.52
C ILE A 37 -0.92 -14.71 1.11
N SER A 38 -0.63 -14.82 2.41
CA SER A 38 -0.27 -16.09 3.04
C SER A 38 -1.41 -17.10 3.09
N LEU A 39 -2.66 -16.62 3.08
CA LEU A 39 -3.86 -17.45 3.21
C LEU A 39 -4.58 -17.71 1.88
N SER A 40 -4.26 -16.95 0.84
CA SER A 40 -4.86 -17.11 -0.48
C SER A 40 -4.01 -18.04 -1.36
N SER A 41 -4.58 -19.19 -1.75
CA SER A 41 -3.93 -20.10 -2.72
C SER A 41 -3.63 -19.43 -4.06
N LYS A 42 -4.45 -18.44 -4.48
CA LYS A 42 -4.22 -17.64 -5.69
C LYS A 42 -2.95 -16.79 -5.59
N TYR A 43 -2.70 -16.19 -4.42
CA TYR A 43 -1.63 -15.20 -4.25
C TYR A 43 -0.38 -15.75 -3.57
N GLN A 44 -0.42 -16.99 -3.07
CA GLN A 44 0.68 -17.59 -2.30
C GLN A 44 2.03 -17.56 -3.05
N ALA A 45 2.03 -17.68 -4.38
CA ALA A 45 3.25 -17.60 -5.19
C ALA A 45 3.98 -16.25 -5.05
N LEU A 46 3.26 -15.16 -4.75
CA LEU A 46 3.83 -13.83 -4.52
C LEU A 46 4.73 -13.77 -3.27
N ASN A 47 4.54 -14.67 -2.30
CA ASN A 47 5.38 -14.74 -1.09
C ASN A 47 6.75 -15.39 -1.34
N THR A 48 6.97 -16.07 -2.47
CA THR A 48 8.23 -16.79 -2.72
C THR A 48 9.44 -15.85 -2.74
N LYS A 49 9.28 -14.65 -3.29
CA LYS A 49 10.38 -13.69 -3.47
C LYS A 49 10.55 -12.74 -2.29
N ASP A 50 9.46 -12.33 -1.67
CA ASP A 50 9.49 -11.33 -0.60
C ASP A 50 8.37 -11.58 0.42
N PRO A 51 8.52 -12.62 1.26
CA PRO A 51 7.50 -13.04 2.21
C PRO A 51 7.29 -12.01 3.32
N GLY A 52 6.07 -11.90 3.83
CA GLY A 52 5.76 -11.04 4.99
C GLY A 52 5.51 -9.56 4.65
N PHE A 53 5.59 -9.17 3.37
CA PHE A 53 5.32 -7.80 2.92
C PHE A 53 4.05 -7.71 2.09
N HIS A 54 3.38 -6.55 2.15
CA HIS A 54 2.24 -6.25 1.29
C HIS A 54 2.68 -6.28 -0.19
N LYS A 55 1.72 -6.55 -1.07
CA LYS A 55 1.93 -6.53 -2.52
C LYS A 55 0.86 -5.69 -3.18
N THR A 56 1.25 -4.77 -4.03
CA THR A 56 0.34 -4.08 -4.94
C THR A 56 0.45 -4.71 -6.32
N ILE A 57 -0.66 -5.26 -6.80
CA ILE A 57 -0.83 -5.77 -8.15
C ILE A 57 -1.33 -4.60 -9.01
N ILE A 58 -0.61 -4.30 -10.08
CA ILE A 58 -0.95 -3.29 -11.07
C ILE A 58 -1.38 -4.05 -12.32
N ARG A 59 -2.67 -4.04 -12.63
CA ARG A 59 -3.19 -4.60 -13.89
C ARG A 59 -3.26 -3.50 -14.93
N ILE A 60 -2.71 -3.76 -16.11
CA ILE A 60 -2.68 -2.81 -17.23
C ILE A 60 -3.49 -3.41 -18.37
N THR A 61 -4.61 -2.76 -18.71
CA THR A 61 -5.43 -3.13 -19.86
C THR A 61 -5.08 -2.26 -21.06
N ASN A 62 -5.31 -2.80 -22.27
CA ASN A 62 -5.00 -2.12 -23.54
C ASN A 62 -3.54 -1.63 -23.63
N LEU A 63 -2.58 -2.40 -23.08
CA LEU A 63 -1.16 -2.08 -23.13
C LEU A 63 -0.71 -1.88 -24.60
N PRO A 64 -0.21 -0.69 -24.99
CA PRO A 64 0.23 -0.45 -26.36
C PRO A 64 1.35 -1.39 -26.76
N ASP A 65 1.40 -1.78 -28.03
CA ASP A 65 2.50 -2.63 -28.51
C ASP A 65 3.80 -1.83 -28.60
N ALA A 66 4.80 -2.21 -27.82
CA ALA A 66 6.10 -1.57 -27.80
C ALA A 66 7.21 -2.60 -27.56
N LYS A 67 8.41 -2.32 -28.10
CA LYS A 67 9.58 -3.16 -27.85
C LYS A 67 10.06 -3.09 -26.41
N THR A 68 9.83 -1.97 -25.74
CA THR A 68 10.33 -1.71 -24.40
C THR A 68 9.39 -0.79 -23.64
N TYR A 69 9.22 -1.10 -22.36
CA TYR A 69 8.52 -0.28 -21.39
C TYR A 69 9.50 0.16 -20.30
N PHE A 70 9.35 1.39 -19.82
CA PHE A 70 10.08 1.90 -18.66
C PHE A 70 9.08 2.28 -17.58
N MET A 71 9.25 1.72 -16.38
CA MET A 71 8.56 2.21 -15.20
C MET A 71 9.53 3.07 -14.42
N ARG A 72 9.17 4.32 -14.19
CA ARG A 72 9.85 5.27 -13.32
C ARG A 72 9.01 5.49 -12.08
N TRP A 73 9.64 5.80 -10.96
CA TRP A 73 8.90 6.21 -9.76
C TRP A 73 9.59 7.32 -9.01
N ASN A 74 8.77 8.15 -8.37
CA ASN A 74 9.17 9.27 -7.55
C ASN A 74 8.61 9.09 -6.15
N ARG A 75 9.50 9.19 -5.16
CA ARG A 75 9.20 9.18 -3.74
C ARG A 75 9.43 10.57 -3.18
N SER A 76 8.36 11.27 -2.79
CA SER A 76 8.42 12.69 -2.46
C SER A 76 9.36 13.04 -1.30
N PHE A 77 9.70 12.08 -0.44
CA PHE A 77 10.58 12.29 0.72
C PHE A 77 12.07 12.14 0.43
N PHE A 78 12.45 11.60 -0.74
CA PHE A 78 13.85 11.29 -1.05
C PHE A 78 14.30 12.13 -2.24
N SER A 79 15.42 12.85 -2.08
CA SER A 79 16.06 13.58 -3.16
C SER A 79 16.50 12.59 -4.26
N SER A 80 16.07 12.89 -5.48
CA SER A 80 16.00 11.97 -6.61
C SER A 80 17.34 11.36 -7.01
N SER A 81 17.47 10.04 -6.87
CA SER A 81 17.94 9.26 -8.02
C SER A 81 16.69 8.79 -8.75
N GLU A 82 16.55 9.14 -10.02
CA GLU A 82 15.43 8.68 -10.83
C GLU A 82 15.56 7.16 -10.99
N GLN A 83 14.88 6.42 -10.12
CA GLN A 83 14.86 4.99 -10.19
C GLN A 83 13.91 4.58 -11.32
N HIS A 84 14.42 3.74 -12.20
CA HIS A 84 13.66 3.23 -13.32
C HIS A 84 13.94 1.75 -13.50
N GLN A 85 12.99 1.07 -14.12
CA GLN A 85 13.14 -0.31 -14.52
C GLN A 85 12.60 -0.52 -15.91
N LYS A 86 13.39 -1.27 -16.69
CA LYS A 86 13.06 -1.66 -18.04
C LYS A 86 12.32 -2.99 -18.03
N PHE A 87 11.26 -3.09 -18.82
CA PHE A 87 10.51 -4.31 -19.05
C PHE A 87 10.34 -4.57 -20.54
N SER A 88 10.38 -5.83 -20.93
CA SER A 88 9.80 -6.30 -22.18
C SER A 88 8.32 -6.60 -21.99
N LYS A 89 7.57 -6.69 -23.09
CA LYS A 89 6.17 -7.15 -23.05
C LYS A 89 6.05 -8.53 -22.39
N LYS A 90 6.99 -9.43 -22.67
CA LYS A 90 7.03 -10.77 -22.08
C LYS A 90 7.14 -10.73 -20.55
N ASP A 91 7.94 -9.81 -20.00
CA ASP A 91 8.10 -9.68 -18.55
C ASP A 91 6.77 -9.30 -17.86
N LEU A 92 5.99 -8.42 -18.50
CA LEU A 92 4.69 -7.96 -18.00
C LEU A 92 3.61 -9.05 -18.04
N PHE A 93 3.64 -9.93 -19.04
CA PHE A 93 2.68 -11.04 -19.14
C PHE A 93 3.09 -12.27 -18.32
N HIS A 94 4.36 -12.45 -18.01
CA HIS A 94 4.79 -13.58 -17.19
C HIS A 94 4.27 -13.50 -15.75
N ALA A 95 4.20 -12.30 -15.16
CA ALA A 95 3.53 -12.10 -13.88
C ALA A 95 2.02 -12.38 -13.95
N ALA A 96 1.39 -12.10 -15.09
CA ALA A 96 -0.02 -12.37 -15.33
C ALA A 96 -0.30 -13.88 -15.39
N GLU A 97 0.54 -14.65 -16.09
CA GLU A 97 0.47 -16.12 -16.13
C GLU A 97 0.50 -16.73 -14.73
N THR A 98 1.38 -16.22 -13.87
CA THR A 98 1.53 -16.68 -12.47
C THR A 98 0.24 -16.45 -11.65
N LEU A 99 -0.52 -15.41 -12.00
CA LEU A 99 -1.75 -15.02 -11.31
C LEU A 99 -3.04 -15.50 -12.00
N GLY A 100 -2.92 -16.17 -13.15
CA GLY A 100 -4.06 -16.59 -13.98
C GLY A 100 -4.82 -15.40 -14.58
N GLU A 101 -4.12 -14.31 -14.91
CA GLU A 101 -4.69 -13.08 -15.44
C GLU A 101 -4.40 -12.96 -16.95
N ASN A 102 -5.35 -12.42 -17.72
CA ASN A 102 -5.24 -12.26 -19.19
C ASN A 102 -4.80 -10.85 -19.62
N VAL A 103 -4.21 -10.08 -18.71
CA VAL A 103 -3.82 -8.68 -18.90
C VAL A 103 -2.36 -8.52 -18.46
N ALA A 104 -1.69 -7.44 -18.86
CA ALA A 104 -0.34 -7.19 -18.37
C ALA A 104 -0.36 -6.90 -16.86
N VAL A 105 0.57 -7.48 -16.10
CA VAL A 105 0.62 -7.35 -14.64
C VAL A 105 2.01 -6.95 -14.18
N LEU A 106 2.07 -5.98 -13.26
CA LEU A 106 3.24 -5.71 -12.43
C LEU A 106 2.90 -5.97 -10.96
N VAL A 107 3.88 -6.43 -10.20
CA VAL A 107 3.75 -6.62 -8.76
C VAL A 107 4.84 -5.81 -8.05
N ILE A 108 4.41 -4.93 -7.15
CA ILE A 108 5.30 -4.11 -6.32
C ILE A 108 5.19 -4.59 -4.88
N SER A 109 6.32 -4.95 -4.27
CA SER A 109 6.40 -5.21 -2.84
C SER A 109 6.47 -3.92 -2.03
N SER A 110 5.86 -3.93 -0.84
CA SER A 110 5.92 -2.80 0.09
C SER A 110 7.23 -2.68 0.85
N ARG A 111 8.16 -3.63 0.69
CA ARG A 111 9.48 -3.59 1.31
C ARG A 111 10.27 -2.35 0.86
N GLY A 112 10.91 -1.67 1.80
CA GLY A 112 11.69 -0.45 1.52
C GLY A 112 10.87 0.84 1.37
N PHE A 113 9.54 0.76 1.53
CA PHE A 113 8.64 1.91 1.56
C PHE A 113 8.25 2.26 2.99
N LEU A 114 8.03 3.55 3.24
CA LEU A 114 7.53 4.00 4.53
C LEU A 114 6.01 3.71 4.64
N PRO A 115 5.50 3.36 5.83
CA PRO A 115 4.07 3.28 6.07
C PRO A 115 3.36 4.60 5.72
N GLY A 116 2.32 4.54 4.89
CA GLY A 116 1.56 5.72 4.48
C GLY A 116 2.22 6.56 3.38
N GLU A 117 3.42 6.22 2.89
CA GLU A 117 4.10 6.95 1.82
C GLU A 117 3.40 6.77 0.47
N LYS A 118 2.91 7.87 -0.11
CA LYS A 118 2.42 7.87 -1.48
C LYS A 118 3.58 7.96 -2.47
N VAL A 119 3.59 7.05 -3.43
CA VAL A 119 4.60 6.95 -4.49
C VAL A 119 3.94 7.19 -5.84
N TYR A 120 4.58 7.99 -6.67
CA TYR A 120 4.11 8.33 -8.01
C TYR A 120 4.88 7.51 -9.03
N TYR A 121 4.17 6.85 -9.93
CA TYR A 121 4.72 5.98 -10.96
C TYR A 121 4.40 6.56 -12.34
N THR A 122 5.35 6.40 -13.26
CA THR A 122 5.18 6.71 -14.68
C THR A 122 5.58 5.48 -15.49
N LEU A 123 4.67 4.94 -16.28
CA LEU A 123 4.93 3.88 -17.25
C LEU A 123 5.00 4.48 -18.64
N GLU A 124 6.11 4.24 -19.35
CA GLU A 124 6.40 4.83 -20.66
C GLU A 124 6.71 3.75 -21.69
N THR A 125 6.23 3.91 -22.93
CA THR A 125 6.68 3.10 -24.07
C THR A 125 7.85 3.76 -24.78
N VAL A 126 8.81 2.97 -25.25
CA VAL A 126 9.89 3.44 -26.13
C VAL A 126 9.73 2.81 -27.50
N GLY A 127 9.54 3.65 -28.52
CA GLY A 127 9.27 3.24 -29.90
C GLY A 127 8.98 4.43 -30.81
N THR A 128 8.24 4.17 -31.90
CA THR A 128 7.83 5.19 -32.88
C THR A 128 6.82 6.19 -32.32
N GLU A 129 5.96 5.74 -31.39
CA GLU A 129 5.07 6.60 -30.61
C GLU A 129 5.29 6.34 -29.12
N SER A 130 5.83 7.34 -28.43
CA SER A 130 6.01 7.31 -26.97
C SER A 130 4.69 7.68 -26.30
N LYS A 131 4.10 6.73 -25.57
CA LYS A 131 2.94 6.94 -24.71
C LYS A 131 3.40 6.89 -23.24
N SER A 132 2.76 7.68 -22.38
CA SER A 132 3.04 7.71 -20.94
C SER A 132 1.74 7.61 -20.13
N LEU A 133 1.81 6.90 -19.01
CA LEU A 133 0.73 6.73 -18.04
C LEU A 133 1.27 7.00 -16.65
N GLN A 134 0.59 7.91 -15.94
CA GLN A 134 0.94 8.25 -14.56
C GLN A 134 -0.14 7.74 -13.61
N PHE A 135 0.28 7.18 -12.48
CA PHE A 135 -0.58 6.74 -11.39
C PHE A 135 0.16 6.80 -10.07
N SER A 136 -0.56 6.73 -8.94
CA SER A 136 0.06 6.74 -7.62
C SER A 136 -0.71 5.85 -6.65
N PHE A 137 0.01 5.33 -5.66
CA PHE A 137 -0.56 4.56 -4.56
C PHE A 137 0.39 4.55 -3.36
N ILE A 138 -0.08 3.99 -2.24
CA ILE A 138 0.71 3.79 -1.02
C ILE A 138 1.09 2.30 -0.93
N PRO A 139 2.36 1.91 -1.17
CA PRO A 139 2.77 0.51 -1.16
C PRO A 139 2.56 -0.17 0.21
N GLN A 140 2.79 0.56 1.30
CA GLN A 140 2.55 0.10 2.67
C GLN A 140 1.37 0.88 3.29
N PRO A 141 0.12 0.51 3.00
CA PRO A 141 -1.04 1.30 3.41
C PRO A 141 -1.28 1.23 4.92
N ILE A 142 -1.60 2.36 5.53
CA ILE A 142 -2.06 2.45 6.92
C ILE A 142 -3.60 2.47 6.88
N VAL A 143 -4.24 1.31 7.00
CA VAL A 143 -5.70 1.20 6.94
C VAL A 143 -6.21 0.39 8.11
N LYS A 144 -7.27 0.89 8.75
CA LYS A 144 -8.05 0.15 9.74
C LYS A 144 -9.51 0.18 9.39
N GLU A 145 -10.12 -0.98 9.41
CA GLU A 145 -11.52 -1.18 9.10
C GLU A 145 -12.27 -1.61 10.36
N VAL A 146 -13.48 -1.09 10.55
CA VAL A 146 -14.41 -1.53 11.59
C VAL A 146 -15.76 -1.85 10.97
N ARG A 147 -16.60 -2.60 11.69
CA ARG A 147 -17.93 -3.03 11.24
C ARG A 147 -17.90 -3.73 9.88
N ASN A 148 -16.95 -4.64 9.69
CA ASN A 148 -16.78 -5.42 8.47
C ASN A 148 -16.56 -4.53 7.23
N GLY A 149 -15.65 -3.57 7.31
CA GLY A 149 -15.28 -2.72 6.17
C GLY A 149 -16.21 -1.52 5.91
N LYS A 150 -17.32 -1.39 6.67
CA LYS A 150 -18.27 -0.26 6.51
C LYS A 150 -17.70 1.09 6.92
N SER A 151 -16.67 1.11 7.74
CA SER A 151 -15.97 2.34 8.09
C SER A 151 -14.48 2.10 8.11
N LYS A 152 -13.73 3.05 7.55
CA LYS A 152 -12.28 2.94 7.39
C LYS A 152 -11.60 4.20 7.91
N LEU A 153 -10.45 4.01 8.54
CA LEU A 153 -9.49 5.06 8.88
C LEU A 153 -8.23 4.80 8.07
N ILE A 154 -7.87 5.75 7.21
CA ILE A 154 -6.77 5.65 6.26
C ILE A 154 -5.74 6.70 6.63
N GLY A 155 -4.48 6.32 6.81
CA GLY A 155 -3.37 7.24 7.08
C GLY A 155 -2.44 7.41 5.89
N GLU A 156 -2.13 8.65 5.56
CA GLU A 156 -1.12 9.04 4.57
C GLU A 156 -0.01 9.82 5.28
N LEU A 157 1.24 9.46 5.04
CA LEU A 157 2.41 10.22 5.48
C LEU A 157 2.60 11.39 4.51
N ILE A 158 2.61 12.62 5.02
CA ILE A 158 2.67 13.86 4.23
C ILE A 158 4.02 14.56 4.37
N LEU A 159 4.70 14.42 5.52
CA LEU A 159 6.04 14.96 5.78
C LEU A 159 6.85 13.94 6.59
N LEU A 160 8.16 13.87 6.34
CA LEU A 160 9.08 12.98 7.07
C LEU A 160 9.68 13.64 8.32
N GLU A 161 10.02 14.94 8.24
CA GLU A 161 10.73 15.65 9.31
C GLU A 161 10.20 17.10 9.48
N PRO A 162 9.45 17.39 10.57
CA PRO A 162 8.88 16.42 11.51
C PRO A 162 7.83 15.53 10.81
N ALA A 163 7.72 14.28 11.24
CA ALA A 163 6.74 13.36 10.67
C ALA A 163 5.32 13.94 10.80
N ARG A 164 4.57 13.99 9.71
CA ARG A 164 3.17 14.42 9.71
C ARG A 164 2.32 13.44 8.91
N TYR A 165 1.26 12.95 9.53
CA TYR A 165 0.24 12.14 8.88
C TYR A 165 -1.04 12.93 8.68
N GLU A 166 -1.76 12.63 7.61
CA GLU A 166 -3.15 13.00 7.43
C GLU A 166 -4.01 11.74 7.44
N LEU A 167 -5.06 11.76 8.25
CA LEU A 167 -6.01 10.67 8.36
C LEU A 167 -7.32 11.03 7.66
N ASP A 168 -7.79 10.13 6.82
CA ASP A 168 -9.09 10.19 6.15
C ASP A 168 -10.05 9.15 6.73
N LEU A 169 -11.35 9.46 6.70
CA LEU A 169 -12.42 8.68 7.31
C LEU A 169 -13.51 8.36 6.29
N GLU A 170 -13.61 7.08 5.96
CA GLU A 170 -14.70 6.56 5.14
C GLU A 170 -15.80 5.95 6.01
N GLY A 171 -17.06 6.08 5.59
CA GLY A 171 -18.21 5.53 6.31
C GLY A 171 -18.55 6.21 7.65
N VAL A 172 -17.92 7.36 7.94
CA VAL A 172 -18.27 8.26 9.05
C VAL A 172 -19.24 9.33 8.55
N SER A 173 -20.26 9.66 9.35
CA SER A 173 -21.26 10.65 8.98
C SER A 173 -20.69 12.07 9.17
N SER A 174 -21.06 12.99 8.28
CA SER A 174 -20.78 14.41 8.55
C SER A 174 -21.51 14.83 9.83
N PHE A 175 -20.89 15.73 10.58
CA PHE A 175 -21.29 16.23 11.88
C PHE A 175 -21.29 15.19 13.03
N GLU A 176 -20.65 14.03 12.83
CA GLU A 176 -20.45 13.04 13.90
C GLU A 176 -19.41 13.56 14.91
N LYS A 177 -19.71 13.44 16.21
CA LYS A 177 -18.72 13.74 17.27
C LYS A 177 -17.70 12.62 17.36
N LEU A 178 -16.42 12.99 17.34
CA LEU A 178 -15.30 12.07 17.46
C LEU A 178 -14.45 12.46 18.66
N LYS A 179 -13.93 11.44 19.34
CA LYS A 179 -12.95 11.56 20.41
C LYS A 179 -11.64 10.92 19.97
N LEU A 180 -10.59 11.72 19.90
CA LEU A 180 -9.26 11.30 19.52
C LEU A 180 -8.36 11.28 20.74
N LEU A 181 -7.62 10.19 20.90
CA LEU A 181 -6.55 10.06 21.87
C LEU A 181 -5.29 9.62 21.11
N SER A 182 -4.25 10.44 21.18
CA SER A 182 -2.94 10.22 20.56
C SER A 182 -1.89 10.15 21.65
N ARG A 183 -1.16 9.04 21.74
CA ARG A 183 -0.10 8.84 22.73
C ARG A 183 1.23 8.51 22.07
N SER A 184 2.23 9.36 22.30
CA SER A 184 3.62 9.18 21.87
C SER A 184 4.53 9.26 23.08
N SER A 185 5.25 8.18 23.41
CA SER A 185 6.03 8.09 24.65
C SER A 185 5.14 8.43 25.88
N GLU A 186 5.53 9.42 26.69
CA GLU A 186 4.78 9.89 27.85
C GLU A 186 3.80 11.04 27.52
N GLU A 187 3.84 11.57 26.29
CA GLU A 187 2.92 12.62 25.86
C GLU A 187 1.60 12.02 25.39
N SER A 188 0.49 12.62 25.86
CA SER A 188 -0.86 12.22 25.49
C SER A 188 -1.67 13.45 25.13
N ILE A 189 -2.31 13.41 23.96
CA ILE A 189 -3.21 14.44 23.47
C ILE A 189 -4.59 13.82 23.33
N GLU A 190 -5.55 14.38 24.05
CA GLU A 190 -6.97 14.03 23.95
C GLU A 190 -7.74 15.22 23.37
N ARG A 191 -8.55 14.97 22.34
CA ARG A 191 -9.39 15.99 21.72
C ARG A 191 -10.75 15.44 21.33
N GLU A 192 -11.78 16.24 21.54
CA GLU A 192 -13.10 16.01 20.99
C GLU A 192 -13.38 17.05 19.91
N PHE A 193 -13.98 16.62 18.79
CA PHE A 193 -14.34 17.50 17.69
C PHE A 193 -15.52 16.94 16.90
N VAL A 194 -16.14 17.82 16.11
CA VAL A 194 -17.20 17.46 15.17
C VAL A 194 -16.57 17.25 13.79
N TYR A 195 -16.69 16.04 13.25
CA TYR A 195 -16.16 15.70 11.94
C TYR A 195 -17.05 16.30 10.84
N THR A 196 -16.48 17.02 9.88
CA THR A 196 -17.22 17.59 8.73
C THR A 196 -16.58 17.12 7.44
N LYS A 197 -17.34 16.61 6.45
CA LYS A 197 -16.70 16.20 5.18
C LYS A 197 -16.35 17.43 4.32
N PRO A 198 -15.20 17.49 3.63
CA PRO A 198 -14.11 16.49 3.55
C PRO A 198 -12.92 16.84 4.48
N MET A 199 -13.12 16.84 5.80
CA MET A 199 -12.07 17.09 6.78
C MET A 199 -11.07 15.93 6.80
N ARG A 200 -9.79 16.29 6.91
CA ARG A 200 -8.70 15.37 7.25
C ARG A 200 -8.18 15.68 8.64
N ILE A 201 -7.76 14.66 9.37
CA ILE A 201 -7.21 14.80 10.72
C ILE A 201 -5.69 14.77 10.62
N GLY A 202 -5.03 15.90 10.92
CA GLY A 202 -3.57 15.98 10.94
C GLY A 202 -3.00 15.47 12.27
N ILE A 203 -1.97 14.62 12.19
CA ILE A 203 -1.25 14.07 13.35
C ILE A 203 0.26 14.29 13.17
N THR A 204 0.88 14.93 14.16
CA THR A 204 2.33 15.12 14.24
C THR A 204 2.82 14.38 15.48
N PRO A 205 3.25 13.11 15.35
CA PRO A 205 3.52 12.25 16.51
C PRO A 205 4.84 12.54 17.24
N GLY A 206 5.67 13.43 16.71
CA GLY A 206 6.98 13.75 17.28
C GLY A 206 6.92 14.35 18.68
N VAL A 207 7.90 13.98 19.50
CA VAL A 207 8.04 14.36 20.92
C VAL A 207 9.37 15.09 21.12
N ILE A 208 9.36 16.20 21.86
CA ILE A 208 10.58 17.00 22.09
C ILE A 208 11.63 16.17 22.85
N GLY A 209 12.87 16.18 22.38
CA GLY A 209 13.98 15.43 23.00
C GLY A 209 13.98 13.92 22.69
N LYS A 210 13.15 13.47 21.76
CA LYS A 210 13.09 12.08 21.27
C LYS A 210 13.35 12.05 19.76
N ASN A 211 14.11 11.06 19.30
CA ASN A 211 14.50 10.93 17.88
C ASN A 211 13.53 10.04 17.08
N GLY A 212 12.64 9.31 17.74
CA GLY A 212 11.68 8.43 17.09
C GLY A 212 10.79 7.68 18.07
N GLY A 213 9.84 6.94 17.52
CA GLY A 213 8.96 6.05 18.27
C GLY A 213 7.68 5.72 17.51
N VAL A 214 6.67 5.24 18.24
CA VAL A 214 5.34 4.93 17.70
C VAL A 214 4.30 5.75 18.43
N CYS A 215 3.46 6.46 17.67
CA CYS A 215 2.23 7.04 18.20
C CYS A 215 1.11 6.00 18.16
N ASN A 216 0.53 5.71 19.32
CA ASN A 216 -0.69 4.94 19.43
C ASN A 216 -1.88 5.89 19.37
N LEU A 217 -2.61 5.85 18.26
CA LEU A 217 -3.77 6.67 18.02
C LEU A 217 -5.03 5.82 18.20
N SER A 218 -5.98 6.33 18.98
CA SER A 218 -7.34 5.81 19.05
C SER A 218 -8.34 6.89 18.68
N LEU A 219 -9.35 6.51 17.92
CA LEU A 219 -10.41 7.41 17.48
C LEU A 219 -11.76 6.74 17.76
N THR A 220 -12.44 7.24 18.76
CA THR A 220 -13.74 6.74 19.21
C THR A 220 -14.85 7.57 18.60
N ARG A 221 -15.81 6.87 18.00
CA ARG A 221 -17.03 7.42 17.42
C ARG A 221 -18.11 7.61 18.46
N GLN A 222 -19.02 8.55 18.25
CA GLN A 222 -20.21 8.72 19.09
C GLN A 222 -21.05 7.43 19.21
N LYS A 223 -21.06 6.60 18.17
CA LYS A 223 -21.78 5.31 18.13
C LYS A 223 -21.03 4.16 18.83
N GLY A 224 -19.90 4.44 19.49
CA GLY A 224 -19.16 3.49 20.31
C GLY A 224 -18.09 2.66 19.59
N ASP A 225 -18.02 2.67 18.25
CA ASP A 225 -16.87 2.04 17.58
C ASP A 225 -15.62 2.86 17.82
N TYR A 226 -14.47 2.20 17.78
CA TYR A 226 -13.18 2.87 17.85
C TYR A 226 -12.20 2.27 16.85
N PHE A 227 -11.37 3.13 16.28
CA PHE A 227 -10.23 2.73 15.49
C PHE A 227 -8.97 2.77 16.35
N THR A 228 -8.02 1.88 16.09
CA THR A 228 -6.68 1.95 16.68
C THR A 228 -5.61 1.87 15.59
N LEU A 229 -4.72 2.85 15.57
CA LEU A 229 -3.62 2.96 14.63
C LEU A 229 -2.29 3.12 15.35
N GLN A 230 -1.25 2.58 14.73
CA GLN A 230 0.13 2.80 15.12
C GLN A 230 0.81 3.60 14.00
N LEU A 231 1.33 4.77 14.35
CA LEU A 231 1.97 5.69 13.43
C LEU A 231 3.44 5.82 13.83
N PRO A 232 4.37 5.12 13.17
CA PRO A 232 5.80 5.24 13.45
C PRO A 232 6.29 6.64 13.07
N TRP A 233 7.34 7.11 13.72
CA TRP A 233 7.96 8.40 13.43
C TRP A 233 9.44 8.43 13.81
N GLY A 234 10.18 9.37 13.21
CA GLY A 234 11.62 9.52 13.43
C GLY A 234 12.39 8.23 13.09
N ASP A 235 13.31 7.80 13.94
CA ASP A 235 14.12 6.59 13.72
C ASP A 235 13.29 5.32 13.45
N GLU A 236 12.09 5.21 14.03
CA GLU A 236 11.19 4.07 13.80
C GLU A 236 10.73 4.00 12.33
N LEU A 237 10.52 5.14 11.66
CA LEU A 237 10.22 5.18 10.23
C LEU A 237 11.41 4.69 9.40
N LEU A 238 12.63 5.06 9.78
CA LEU A 238 13.84 4.67 9.06
C LEU A 238 14.07 3.16 9.09
N GLY A 239 13.60 2.47 10.13
CA GLY A 239 13.59 1.01 10.19
C GLY A 239 12.85 0.35 9.01
N HIS A 240 11.82 1.01 8.47
CA HIS A 240 11.08 0.50 7.30
C HIS A 240 11.86 0.60 5.98
N LEU A 241 12.91 1.42 5.95
CA LEU A 241 13.83 1.53 4.81
C LEU A 241 14.92 0.45 4.84
N SER A 242 15.04 -0.33 5.92
CA SER A 242 16.02 -1.42 6.03
C SER A 242 15.61 -2.64 5.16
N GLY A 243 15.77 -2.48 3.86
CA GLY A 243 15.51 -3.45 2.80
C GLY A 243 16.19 -2.98 1.51
N GLU A 244 16.18 -3.79 0.45
CA GLU A 244 16.71 -3.32 -0.84
C GLU A 244 15.99 -2.02 -1.25
N THR A 245 16.76 -0.98 -1.59
CA THR A 245 16.28 0.39 -1.88
C THR A 245 15.54 0.50 -3.21
N LEU A 246 15.45 -0.60 -3.95
CA LEU A 246 14.65 -0.74 -5.16
C LEU A 246 13.40 -1.54 -4.79
N PRO A 247 12.19 -1.10 -5.17
CA PRO A 247 11.01 -1.95 -5.09
C PRO A 247 11.35 -3.31 -5.72
N THR A 248 11.09 -4.40 -5.00
CA THR A 248 11.20 -5.75 -5.57
C THR A 248 10.06 -5.94 -6.57
N THR A 249 10.26 -5.40 -7.75
CA THR A 249 9.46 -5.56 -8.96
C THR A 249 9.83 -6.90 -9.55
N SER A 250 9.11 -7.92 -9.13
CA SER A 250 9.40 -9.25 -9.56
C SER A 250 8.77 -9.49 -10.93
N SER A 251 9.59 -9.47 -11.99
CA SER A 251 9.34 -10.42 -13.08
C SER A 251 9.52 -11.81 -12.47
N PHE A 252 8.48 -12.64 -12.44
CA PHE A 252 8.64 -13.99 -11.90
C PHE A 252 9.72 -14.70 -12.74
N SER A 253 10.57 -15.47 -12.08
CA SER A 253 11.40 -16.44 -12.79
C SER A 253 10.73 -17.78 -12.51
N PRO A 254 10.48 -18.62 -13.52
CA PRO A 254 9.83 -19.89 -13.29
C PRO A 254 10.64 -20.69 -12.26
N ILE A 255 9.98 -21.09 -11.17
CA ILE A 255 10.47 -22.24 -10.42
C ILE A 255 10.30 -23.41 -11.37
N HIS A 256 11.39 -23.86 -11.98
CA HIS A 256 11.41 -25.16 -12.61
C HIS A 256 11.09 -26.18 -11.51
N ARG A 257 9.84 -26.63 -11.44
CA ARG A 257 9.51 -27.88 -10.77
C ARG A 257 10.32 -28.94 -11.51
N LYS A 258 11.42 -29.40 -10.90
CA LYS A 258 11.96 -30.72 -11.21
C LYS A 258 10.83 -31.69 -10.91
N VAL A 259 10.12 -32.11 -11.95
CA VAL A 259 9.33 -33.33 -11.91
C VAL A 259 10.35 -34.46 -11.81
N SER A 260 10.64 -34.91 -10.59
CA SER A 260 11.27 -36.20 -10.38
C SER A 260 10.27 -37.25 -10.81
N ASN A 261 10.37 -37.70 -12.06
CA ASN A 261 9.87 -39.01 -12.44
C ASN A 261 10.79 -40.03 -11.79
N GLU A 262 10.40 -40.54 -10.62
CA GLU A 262 10.85 -41.84 -10.16
C GLU A 262 9.91 -42.87 -10.76
N LYS A 263 10.47 -43.71 -11.64
CA LYS A 263 9.97 -45.04 -11.97
C LYS A 263 10.57 -46.02 -10.98
#